data_AF-A0A925M5K6-F1
#
_entry.id   AF-A0A925M5K6-F1
#
_cell.length_a   1.000
_cell.length_b   1.000
_cell.length_c   1.000
_cell.angle_alpha   90.00
_cell.angle_beta   90.00
_cell.angle_gamma   90.00
#
_symmetry.space_group_name_H-M   'P 1'
#
loop_
_entity.id
_entity.type
_entity.pdbx_description
1 polymer ?
#
loop_
_entity_poly.entity_id
_entity_poly.type
_entity_poly.pdbx_seq_one_letter_code
_entity_poly.pdbx_strand_id
1 'polypeptide(L)'
;MLDTGQLQLTGDALVWFRQGLAAAATEAYERAVAQYDRVIDLRPDFYEVWYERGLALEKRGFYIEAIASFDRALSLRPKSDASVQIWYDRGNALQYGLGSYQAAIDSYDRVLQINASHEQTWQDRGNALLYGLSLPAEAMTSYDRVLHINPDSYLAWRNRGNALVELRRYTEAIASYDHALILKPDDEVSRQARQLASGRSGLSQRPPTTNPAWYGAGFSDPPTFVEGDLDSRDSFTSQIDTDDGALRAQGNHFLVIEDDRGRREVILEYDQYRVGRDPKSDICLHSQFASRHHAIVTKVFQGNGSYTYQITDGDLDGKASTNGLLINGQKYRTWTLKSEDVIVFGPKVRATYHFSVREADDQ
;
A
#
# COMPACT_ATOMS: atom_id res chain seq x y z
N MET A 1 -5.21 27.88 -16.06
CA MET A 1 -4.56 29.19 -16.23
C MET A 1 -5.14 30.10 -15.17
N LEU A 2 -4.42 30.35 -14.07
CA LEU A 2 -4.87 31.24 -13.01
C LEU A 2 -4.59 32.68 -13.48
N ASP A 3 -5.61 33.37 -13.98
CA ASP A 3 -5.56 34.81 -14.27
C ASP A 3 -6.01 35.56 -13.02
N THR A 4 -5.06 36.18 -12.32
CA THR A 4 -5.32 36.76 -10.99
C THR A 4 -5.45 38.29 -10.98
N GLY A 5 -5.25 38.98 -12.09
CA GLY A 5 -5.53 40.42 -12.15
C GLY A 5 -4.77 41.29 -11.13
N GLN A 6 -3.72 40.79 -10.47
CA GLN A 6 -2.82 41.61 -9.66
C GLN A 6 -1.38 41.35 -10.12
N LEU A 7 -0.82 42.38 -10.78
CA LEU A 7 0.49 42.44 -11.44
C LEU A 7 0.63 41.59 -12.70
N GLN A 8 0.12 42.10 -13.82
CA GLN A 8 0.49 41.59 -15.14
C GLN A 8 2.01 41.68 -15.29
N LEU A 9 2.67 40.54 -15.52
CA LEU A 9 4.05 40.52 -15.99
C LEU A 9 4.14 41.34 -17.29
N THR A 10 5.20 42.13 -17.43
CA THR A 10 5.45 42.94 -18.64
C THR A 10 6.89 42.74 -19.11
N GLY A 11 7.15 43.02 -20.38
CA GLY A 11 8.50 42.93 -20.95
C GLY A 11 9.08 41.52 -20.88
N ASP A 12 10.39 41.43 -20.60
CA ASP A 12 11.13 40.17 -20.58
C ASP A 12 10.57 39.13 -19.60
N ALA A 13 10.07 39.58 -18.44
CA ALA A 13 9.47 38.67 -17.45
C ALA A 13 8.24 37.93 -18.01
N LEU A 14 7.40 38.61 -18.79
CA LEU A 14 6.26 37.97 -19.45
C LEU A 14 6.70 36.96 -20.52
N VAL A 15 7.72 37.33 -21.29
CA VAL A 15 8.27 36.48 -22.35
C VAL A 15 8.85 35.20 -21.75
N TRP A 16 9.70 35.30 -20.73
CA TRP A 16 10.28 34.14 -20.06
C TRP A 16 9.23 33.29 -19.36
N PHE A 17 8.23 33.90 -18.71
CA PHE A 17 7.16 33.13 -18.08
C PHE A 17 6.38 32.30 -19.12
N ARG A 18 6.02 32.89 -20.26
CA ARG A 18 5.37 32.18 -21.37
C ARG A 18 6.25 31.07 -21.96
N GLN A 19 7.55 31.32 -22.10
CA GLN A 19 8.50 30.30 -22.55
C GLN A 19 8.63 29.15 -21.55
N GLY A 20 8.59 29.45 -20.25
CA GLY A 20 8.58 28.45 -19.18
C GLY A 20 7.33 27.57 -19.24
N LEU A 21 6.15 28.20 -19.36
CA LEU A 21 4.87 27.49 -19.51
C LEU A 21 4.86 26.60 -20.76
N ALA A 22 5.33 27.13 -21.90
CA ALA A 22 5.43 26.36 -23.14
C ALA A 22 6.40 25.18 -23.01
N ALA A 23 7.55 25.39 -22.36
CA ALA A 23 8.51 24.32 -22.10
C ALA A 23 7.92 23.24 -21.20
N ALA A 24 7.21 23.62 -20.12
CA ALA A 24 6.52 22.69 -19.22
C ALA A 24 5.43 21.88 -19.94
N ALA A 25 4.67 22.50 -20.84
CA ALA A 25 3.67 21.82 -21.66
C ALA A 25 4.29 20.78 -22.62
N THR A 26 5.55 20.96 -23.01
CA THR A 26 6.34 19.99 -23.80
C THR A 26 7.19 19.05 -22.95
N GLU A 27 6.93 18.98 -21.63
CA GLU A 27 7.68 18.19 -20.65
C GLU A 27 9.19 18.52 -20.57
N ALA A 28 9.61 19.65 -21.15
CA ALA A 28 10.97 20.17 -21.07
C ALA A 28 11.20 20.90 -19.73
N TYR A 29 11.00 20.17 -18.62
CA TYR A 29 10.91 20.73 -17.28
C TYR A 29 12.19 21.47 -16.83
N GLU A 30 13.38 21.00 -17.24
CA GLU A 30 14.63 21.70 -16.94
C GLU A 30 14.68 23.10 -17.58
N ARG A 31 14.26 23.19 -18.85
CA ARG A 31 14.17 24.47 -19.55
C ARG A 31 13.09 25.34 -18.93
N ALA A 32 11.97 24.76 -18.51
CA ALA A 32 10.90 25.48 -17.83
C ALA A 32 11.41 26.15 -16.53
N VAL A 33 12.07 25.37 -15.65
CA VAL A 33 12.67 25.87 -14.42
C VAL A 33 13.66 27.00 -14.71
N ALA A 34 14.54 26.84 -15.71
CA ALA A 34 15.49 27.89 -16.07
C ALA A 34 14.81 29.20 -16.56
N GLN A 35 13.66 29.13 -17.23
CA GLN A 35 12.90 30.33 -17.57
C GLN A 35 12.20 30.94 -16.36
N TYR A 36 11.66 30.11 -15.48
CA TYR A 36 11.03 30.56 -14.24
C TYR A 36 12.03 31.23 -13.30
N ASP A 37 13.26 30.73 -13.19
CA ASP A 37 14.32 31.36 -12.40
C ASP A 37 14.60 32.79 -12.89
N ARG A 38 14.65 33.02 -14.21
CA ARG A 38 14.81 34.37 -14.77
C ARG A 38 13.64 35.31 -14.45
N VAL A 39 12.42 34.78 -14.40
CA VAL A 39 11.24 35.56 -14.00
C VAL A 39 11.31 35.89 -12.52
N ILE A 40 11.76 34.95 -11.68
CA ILE A 40 11.98 35.15 -10.24
C ILE A 40 13.03 36.23 -9.99
N ASP A 41 14.11 36.27 -10.77
CA ASP A 41 15.14 37.32 -10.66
C ASP A 41 14.57 38.73 -10.88
N LEU A 42 13.59 38.87 -11.77
CA LEU A 42 12.94 40.16 -12.06
C LEU A 42 11.75 40.46 -11.15
N ARG A 43 10.97 39.43 -10.80
CA ARG A 43 9.67 39.53 -10.12
C ARG A 43 9.55 38.43 -9.05
N PRO A 44 10.33 38.50 -7.97
CA PRO A 44 10.31 37.50 -6.90
C PRO A 44 9.01 37.52 -6.07
N ASP A 45 8.15 38.53 -6.29
CA ASP A 45 6.84 38.75 -5.68
C ASP A 45 5.68 38.13 -6.47
N PHE A 46 5.93 37.61 -7.67
CA PHE A 46 4.91 36.94 -8.48
C PHE A 46 4.77 35.47 -8.02
N TYR A 47 3.69 35.13 -7.31
CA TYR A 47 3.59 33.81 -6.69
C TYR A 47 3.42 32.70 -7.73
N GLU A 48 2.79 32.98 -8.87
CA GLU A 48 2.47 32.00 -9.89
C GLU A 48 3.75 31.40 -10.49
N VAL A 49 4.82 32.19 -10.66
CA VAL A 49 6.09 31.62 -11.14
C VAL A 49 6.70 30.64 -10.14
N TRP A 50 6.60 30.93 -8.84
CA TRP A 50 7.06 30.00 -7.80
C TRP A 50 6.25 28.71 -7.79
N TYR A 51 4.93 28.82 -7.98
CA TYR A 51 4.06 27.65 -8.09
C TYR A 51 4.40 26.80 -9.33
N GLU A 52 4.49 27.42 -10.51
CA GLU A 52 4.81 26.73 -11.77
C GLU A 52 6.22 26.11 -11.76
N ARG A 53 7.18 26.78 -11.11
CA ARG A 53 8.50 26.22 -10.84
C ARG A 53 8.42 24.99 -9.93
N GLY A 54 7.60 25.05 -8.89
CA GLY A 54 7.36 23.93 -7.98
C GLY A 54 6.82 22.71 -8.72
N LEU A 55 5.81 22.89 -9.56
CA LEU A 55 5.25 21.83 -10.40
C LEU A 55 6.30 21.21 -11.33
N ALA A 56 7.09 22.04 -12.03
CA ALA A 56 8.12 21.54 -12.93
C ALA A 56 9.22 20.76 -12.20
N LEU A 57 9.59 21.17 -10.98
CA LEU A 57 10.56 20.45 -10.14
C LEU A 57 10.00 19.13 -9.62
N GLU A 58 8.73 19.09 -9.21
CA GLU A 58 8.04 17.87 -8.79
C GLU A 58 8.04 16.83 -9.91
N LYS A 59 7.72 17.23 -11.16
CA LYS A 59 7.75 16.33 -12.33
C LYS A 59 9.13 15.75 -12.63
N ARG A 60 10.20 16.39 -12.16
CA ARG A 60 11.58 15.91 -12.25
C ARG A 60 12.02 15.08 -11.03
N GLY A 61 11.20 15.01 -9.98
CA GLY A 61 11.54 14.35 -8.72
C GLY A 61 12.36 15.19 -7.75
N PHE A 62 12.54 16.49 -8.01
CA PHE A 62 13.23 17.42 -7.10
C PHE A 62 12.25 17.94 -6.05
N TYR A 63 11.78 17.04 -5.17
CA TYR A 63 10.68 17.31 -4.26
C TYR A 63 11.01 18.36 -3.19
N ILE A 64 12.26 18.42 -2.71
CA ILE A 64 12.67 19.40 -1.69
C ILE A 64 12.58 20.83 -2.28
N GLU A 65 13.11 21.02 -3.48
CA GLU A 65 13.10 22.29 -4.19
C GLU A 65 11.69 22.66 -4.67
N ALA A 66 10.87 21.68 -5.02
CA ALA A 66 9.46 21.87 -5.34
C ALA A 66 8.70 22.43 -4.13
N ILE A 67 8.83 21.78 -2.97
CA ILE A 67 8.20 22.20 -1.71
C ILE A 67 8.67 23.61 -1.31
N ALA A 68 9.97 23.91 -1.43
CA ALA A 68 10.48 25.26 -1.16
C ALA A 68 9.85 26.31 -2.10
N SER A 69 9.59 25.95 -3.36
CA SER A 69 8.92 26.84 -4.32
C SER A 69 7.44 27.03 -3.96
N PHE A 70 6.74 25.98 -3.55
CA PHE A 70 5.36 26.09 -3.04
C PHE A 70 5.26 26.92 -1.76
N ASP A 71 6.17 26.71 -0.80
CA ASP A 71 6.27 27.51 0.42
C ASP A 71 6.47 28.99 0.09
N ARG A 72 7.33 29.28 -0.90
CA ARG A 72 7.55 30.64 -1.35
C ARG A 72 6.30 31.24 -2.00
N ALA A 73 5.62 30.49 -2.86
CA ALA A 73 4.35 30.93 -3.45
C ALA A 73 3.29 31.24 -2.37
N LEU A 74 3.12 30.37 -1.38
CA LEU A 74 2.20 30.56 -0.26
C LEU A 74 2.56 31.77 0.60
N SER A 75 3.85 32.05 0.81
CA SER A 75 4.34 33.21 1.57
C SER A 75 3.93 34.55 0.95
N LEU A 76 3.69 34.56 -0.37
CA LEU A 76 3.28 35.74 -1.13
C LEU A 76 1.76 35.98 -1.08
N ARG A 77 1.03 35.23 -0.24
CA ARG A 77 -0.41 35.34 0.00
C ARG A 77 -1.22 35.28 -1.31
N PRO A 78 -1.20 34.12 -2.00
CA PRO A 78 -2.03 33.92 -3.17
C PRO A 78 -3.51 34.04 -2.80
N LYS A 79 -4.37 34.23 -3.81
CA LYS A 79 -5.82 34.16 -3.60
C LYS A 79 -6.21 32.82 -2.98
N SER A 80 -7.38 32.77 -2.32
CA SER A 80 -7.89 31.54 -1.68
C SER A 80 -7.84 30.34 -2.61
N ASP A 81 -8.32 30.51 -3.83
CA ASP A 81 -8.49 29.43 -4.80
C ASP A 81 -7.14 28.90 -5.30
N ALA A 82 -6.18 29.81 -5.51
CA ALA A 82 -4.81 29.41 -5.83
C ALA A 82 -4.11 28.74 -4.63
N SER A 83 -4.37 29.24 -3.41
CA SER A 83 -3.82 28.65 -2.19
C SER A 83 -4.28 27.20 -2.00
N VAL A 84 -5.53 26.87 -2.33
CA VAL A 84 -6.05 25.50 -2.32
C VAL A 84 -5.18 24.58 -3.17
N GLN A 85 -4.91 24.96 -4.41
CA GLN A 85 -4.10 24.14 -5.32
C GLN A 85 -2.65 24.04 -4.84
N ILE A 86 -2.03 25.15 -4.41
CA ILE A 86 -0.63 25.14 -3.95
C ILE A 86 -0.45 24.29 -2.69
N TRP A 87 -1.35 24.40 -1.69
CA TRP A 87 -1.30 23.54 -0.51
C TRP A 87 -1.52 22.06 -0.85
N TYR A 88 -2.42 21.77 -1.79
CA TYR A 88 -2.67 20.41 -2.23
C TYR A 88 -1.43 19.79 -2.90
N ASP A 89 -0.81 20.49 -3.86
CA ASP A 89 0.38 20.01 -4.57
C ASP A 89 1.59 19.90 -3.63
N ARG A 90 1.72 20.81 -2.67
CA ARG A 90 2.71 20.69 -1.60
C ARG A 90 2.49 19.43 -0.76
N GLY A 91 1.24 19.13 -0.40
CA GLY A 91 0.86 17.90 0.31
C GLY A 91 1.24 16.64 -0.47
N ASN A 92 0.94 16.62 -1.76
CA ASN A 92 1.31 15.52 -2.66
C ASN A 92 2.82 15.31 -2.75
N ALA A 93 3.60 16.39 -2.93
CA ALA A 93 5.05 16.31 -2.97
C ALA A 93 5.64 15.77 -1.66
N LEU A 94 5.06 16.17 -0.51
CA LEU A 94 5.46 15.65 0.81
C LEU A 94 5.12 14.16 0.97
N GLN A 95 3.91 13.75 0.60
CA GLN A 95 3.43 12.38 0.76
C GLN A 95 4.11 11.41 -0.21
N TYR A 96 4.04 11.69 -1.51
CA TYR A 96 4.46 10.77 -2.56
C TYR A 96 5.93 10.95 -2.92
N GLY A 97 6.49 12.15 -2.75
CA GLY A 97 7.88 12.45 -3.06
C GLY A 97 8.83 12.17 -1.89
N LEU A 98 8.48 12.60 -0.69
CA LEU A 98 9.36 12.50 0.49
C LEU A 98 8.92 11.46 1.53
N GLY A 99 7.69 10.94 1.47
CA GLY A 99 7.14 10.08 2.52
C GLY A 99 6.89 10.80 3.85
N SER A 100 6.86 12.14 3.84
CA SER A 100 6.63 12.98 5.02
C SER A 100 5.14 13.11 5.31
N TYR A 101 4.51 12.01 5.74
CA TYR A 101 3.05 11.89 5.83
C TYR A 101 2.39 12.89 6.77
N GLN A 102 2.98 13.17 7.94
CA GLN A 102 2.41 14.16 8.88
C GLN A 102 2.39 15.57 8.27
N ALA A 103 3.49 15.99 7.64
CA ALA A 103 3.57 17.30 6.98
C ALA A 103 2.64 17.39 5.75
N ALA A 104 2.41 16.27 5.06
CA ALA A 104 1.41 16.19 3.99
C ALA A 104 0.00 16.40 4.54
N ILE A 105 -0.36 15.73 5.63
CA ILE A 105 -1.65 15.91 6.32
C ILE A 105 -1.84 17.36 6.75
N ASP A 106 -0.82 18.01 7.32
CA ASP A 106 -0.90 19.42 7.70
C ASP A 106 -1.21 20.32 6.48
N SER A 107 -0.62 20.01 5.31
CA SER A 107 -0.90 20.71 4.05
C SER A 107 -2.33 20.46 3.55
N TYR A 108 -2.81 19.22 3.63
CA TYR A 108 -4.19 18.87 3.29
C TYR A 108 -5.20 19.53 4.23
N ASP A 109 -4.90 19.62 5.52
CA ASP A 109 -5.76 20.31 6.49
C ASP A 109 -5.87 21.80 6.15
N ARG A 110 -4.82 22.43 5.61
CA ARG A 110 -4.92 23.80 5.08
C ARG A 110 -5.85 23.92 3.88
N VAL A 111 -5.82 22.95 2.96
CA VAL A 111 -6.79 22.91 1.86
C VAL A 111 -8.21 22.80 2.38
N LEU A 112 -8.46 21.88 3.33
CA LEU A 112 -9.78 21.61 3.89
C LEU A 112 -10.32 22.75 4.77
N GLN A 113 -9.43 23.57 5.34
CA GLN A 113 -9.81 24.83 6.00
C GLN A 113 -10.36 25.86 5.00
N ILE A 114 -9.83 25.90 3.78
CA ILE A 114 -10.26 26.85 2.74
C ILE A 114 -11.46 26.30 1.95
N ASN A 115 -11.43 25.01 1.62
CA ASN A 115 -12.47 24.29 0.89
C ASN A 115 -12.73 22.93 1.56
N ALA A 116 -13.68 22.91 2.49
CA ALA A 116 -14.05 21.71 3.26
C ALA A 116 -14.70 20.59 2.42
N SER A 117 -15.12 20.90 1.20
CA SER A 117 -15.72 19.98 0.22
C SER A 117 -14.74 19.48 -0.85
N HIS A 118 -13.44 19.74 -0.71
CA HIS A 118 -12.45 19.27 -1.67
C HIS A 118 -12.23 17.74 -1.56
N GLU A 119 -13.01 16.99 -2.34
CA GLU A 119 -13.08 15.52 -2.29
C GLU A 119 -11.70 14.85 -2.38
N GLN A 120 -10.90 15.24 -3.36
CA GLN A 120 -9.59 14.64 -3.62
C GLN A 120 -8.64 14.81 -2.43
N THR A 121 -8.74 15.92 -1.70
CA THR A 121 -7.92 16.14 -0.50
C THR A 121 -8.33 15.24 0.65
N TRP A 122 -9.63 15.03 0.88
CA TRP A 122 -10.10 14.06 1.87
C TRP A 122 -9.60 12.65 1.54
N GLN A 123 -9.60 12.29 0.26
CA GLN A 123 -9.09 11.00 -0.23
C GLN A 123 -7.60 10.83 0.06
N ASP A 124 -6.76 11.82 -0.31
CA ASP A 124 -5.31 11.74 -0.12
C ASP A 124 -4.89 11.85 1.35
N ARG A 125 -5.60 12.66 2.13
CA ARG A 125 -5.43 12.71 3.60
C ARG A 125 -5.72 11.36 4.23
N GLY A 126 -6.81 10.69 3.83
CA GLY A 126 -7.11 9.34 4.27
C GLY A 126 -6.02 8.33 3.89
N ASN A 127 -5.47 8.45 2.68
CA ASN A 127 -4.37 7.59 2.22
C ASN A 127 -3.09 7.81 3.02
N ALA A 128 -2.74 9.05 3.34
CA ALA A 128 -1.57 9.37 4.17
C ALA A 128 -1.73 8.79 5.59
N LEU A 129 -2.92 8.91 6.17
CA LEU A 129 -3.24 8.35 7.48
C LEU A 129 -3.17 6.82 7.48
N LEU A 130 -3.81 6.16 6.52
CA LEU A 130 -3.88 4.70 6.47
C LEU A 130 -2.54 4.07 6.11
N TYR A 131 -1.97 4.46 4.98
CA TYR A 131 -0.80 3.78 4.41
C TYR A 131 0.53 4.36 4.87
N GLY A 132 0.54 5.63 5.29
CA GLY A 132 1.74 6.32 5.74
C GLY A 132 1.95 6.24 7.25
N LEU A 133 0.91 6.57 8.02
CA LEU A 133 0.99 6.64 9.49
C LEU A 133 0.36 5.44 10.21
N SER A 134 -0.28 4.52 9.49
CA SER A 134 -1.00 3.37 10.08
C SER A 134 -2.04 3.79 11.12
N LEU A 135 -2.79 4.85 10.82
CA LEU A 135 -3.89 5.42 11.62
C LEU A 135 -5.24 5.16 10.96
N PRO A 136 -5.76 3.91 11.02
CA PRO A 136 -6.91 3.50 10.23
C PRO A 136 -8.25 4.13 10.70
N ALA A 137 -8.40 4.49 11.97
CA ALA A 137 -9.64 5.11 12.46
C ALA A 137 -9.83 6.54 11.91
N GLU A 138 -8.75 7.32 11.88
CA GLU A 138 -8.69 8.67 11.34
C GLU A 138 -8.79 8.65 9.80
N ALA A 139 -8.18 7.64 9.17
CA ALA A 139 -8.32 7.42 7.73
C ALA A 139 -9.78 7.13 7.34
N MET A 140 -10.47 6.25 8.09
CA MET A 140 -11.89 5.95 7.89
C MET A 140 -12.74 7.23 7.96
N THR A 141 -12.47 8.11 8.94
CA THR A 141 -13.17 9.41 9.04
C THR A 141 -12.97 10.25 7.77
N SER A 142 -11.76 10.24 7.20
CA SER A 142 -11.48 10.99 5.96
C SER A 142 -12.22 10.38 4.76
N TYR A 143 -12.27 9.05 4.65
CA TYR A 143 -13.04 8.38 3.59
C TYR A 143 -14.55 8.55 3.73
N ASP A 144 -15.08 8.55 4.96
CA ASP A 144 -16.49 8.86 5.21
C ASP A 144 -16.85 10.28 4.75
N ARG A 145 -15.93 11.25 4.87
CA ARG A 145 -16.10 12.60 4.29
C ARG A 145 -16.13 12.59 2.77
N VAL A 146 -15.28 11.79 2.12
CA VAL A 146 -15.36 11.59 0.66
C VAL A 146 -16.72 11.04 0.27
N LEU A 147 -17.20 9.99 0.96
CA LEU A 147 -18.48 9.35 0.66
C LEU A 147 -19.70 10.23 0.97
N HIS A 148 -19.57 11.18 1.90
CA HIS A 148 -20.59 12.20 2.12
C HIS A 148 -20.69 13.21 0.97
N ILE A 149 -19.55 13.57 0.37
CA ILE A 149 -19.47 14.49 -0.78
C ILE A 149 -19.88 13.78 -2.07
N ASN A 150 -19.36 12.56 -2.27
CA ASN A 150 -19.54 11.72 -3.43
C ASN A 150 -19.81 10.26 -3.01
N PRO A 151 -21.08 9.87 -2.84
CA PRO A 151 -21.47 8.51 -2.46
C PRO A 151 -21.06 7.43 -3.46
N ASP A 152 -20.83 7.80 -4.72
CA ASP A 152 -20.50 6.89 -5.83
C ASP A 152 -18.99 6.71 -6.03
N SER A 153 -18.17 7.23 -5.10
CA SER A 153 -16.71 7.04 -5.13
C SER A 153 -16.33 5.60 -4.75
N TYR A 154 -16.22 4.73 -5.75
CA TYR A 154 -15.83 3.33 -5.53
C TYR A 154 -14.45 3.20 -4.83
N LEU A 155 -13.53 4.12 -5.10
CA LEU A 155 -12.21 4.16 -4.48
C LEU A 155 -12.30 4.47 -2.98
N ALA A 156 -13.18 5.39 -2.58
CA ALA A 156 -13.40 5.72 -1.18
C ALA A 156 -14.05 4.54 -0.44
N TRP A 157 -15.04 3.88 -1.03
CA TRP A 157 -15.63 2.64 -0.48
C TRP A 157 -14.59 1.54 -0.28
N ARG A 158 -13.74 1.31 -1.28
CA ARG A 158 -12.64 0.33 -1.18
C ARG A 158 -11.65 0.69 -0.07
N ASN A 159 -11.21 1.94 -0.03
CA ASN A 159 -10.21 2.38 0.95
C ASN A 159 -10.77 2.43 2.37
N ARG A 160 -12.07 2.74 2.54
CA ARG A 160 -12.81 2.56 3.80
C ARG A 160 -12.83 1.09 4.23
N GLY A 161 -13.07 0.18 3.30
CA GLY A 161 -12.95 -1.27 3.54
C GLY A 161 -11.56 -1.65 4.06
N ASN A 162 -10.50 -1.15 3.43
CA ASN A 162 -9.12 -1.39 3.87
C ASN A 162 -8.88 -0.89 5.30
N ALA A 163 -9.31 0.33 5.62
CA ALA A 163 -9.20 0.86 6.98
C ALA A 163 -9.96 -0.02 8.01
N LEU A 164 -11.14 -0.52 7.65
CA LEU A 164 -11.92 -1.42 8.51
C LEU A 164 -11.25 -2.79 8.71
N VAL A 165 -10.54 -3.32 7.70
CA VAL A 165 -9.74 -4.54 7.84
C VAL A 165 -8.62 -4.35 8.86
N GLU A 166 -7.90 -3.23 8.81
CA GLU A 166 -6.84 -2.92 9.79
C GLU A 166 -7.41 -2.79 11.21
N LEU A 167 -8.64 -2.28 11.34
CA LEU A 167 -9.39 -2.24 12.60
C LEU A 167 -10.03 -3.58 12.99
N ARG A 168 -9.81 -4.66 12.22
CA ARG A 168 -10.43 -5.98 12.40
C ARG A 168 -11.97 -6.00 12.37
N ARG A 169 -12.59 -4.97 11.78
CA ARG A 169 -14.05 -4.83 11.60
C ARG A 169 -14.46 -5.46 10.27
N TYR A 170 -14.23 -6.77 10.15
CA TYR A 170 -14.30 -7.47 8.86
C TYR A 170 -15.69 -7.46 8.20
N THR A 171 -16.78 -7.56 8.98
CA THR A 171 -18.15 -7.51 8.43
C THR A 171 -18.44 -6.18 7.73
N GLU A 172 -18.04 -5.07 8.34
CA GLU A 172 -18.22 -3.73 7.77
C GLU A 172 -17.27 -3.47 6.60
N ALA A 173 -16.07 -4.06 6.65
CA ALA A 173 -15.14 -4.03 5.53
C ALA A 173 -15.74 -4.72 4.30
N ILE A 174 -16.30 -5.93 4.48
CA ILE A 174 -16.99 -6.68 3.41
C ILE A 174 -18.12 -5.86 2.81
N ALA A 175 -18.96 -5.23 3.64
CA ALA A 175 -20.03 -4.35 3.16
C ALA A 175 -19.48 -3.17 2.33
N SER A 176 -18.37 -2.57 2.76
CA SER A 176 -17.73 -1.47 2.02
C SER A 176 -17.17 -1.94 0.67
N TYR A 177 -16.56 -3.12 0.62
CA TYR A 177 -16.09 -3.70 -0.65
C TYR A 177 -17.24 -4.12 -1.56
N ASP A 178 -18.35 -4.62 -1.01
CA ASP A 178 -19.56 -4.93 -1.77
C ASP A 178 -20.13 -3.69 -2.44
N HIS A 179 -20.21 -2.55 -1.72
CA HIS A 179 -20.58 -1.27 -2.33
C HIS A 179 -19.61 -0.84 -3.43
N ALA A 180 -18.29 -0.96 -3.21
CA ALA A 180 -17.30 -0.67 -4.25
C ALA A 180 -17.49 -1.54 -5.51
N LEU A 181 -17.82 -2.83 -5.35
CA LEU A 181 -18.05 -3.77 -6.44
C LEU A 181 -19.40 -3.59 -7.14
N ILE A 182 -20.42 -3.04 -6.45
CA ILE A 182 -21.66 -2.62 -7.11
C ILE A 182 -21.37 -1.47 -8.08
N LEU A 183 -20.58 -0.49 -7.65
CA LEU A 183 -20.21 0.68 -8.45
C LEU A 183 -19.20 0.33 -9.55
N LYS A 184 -18.27 -0.59 -9.26
CA LYS A 184 -17.24 -1.06 -10.19
C LYS A 184 -17.06 -2.58 -10.12
N PRO A 185 -17.88 -3.35 -10.88
CA PRO A 185 -17.87 -4.82 -10.82
C PRO A 185 -16.57 -5.49 -11.24
N ASP A 186 -15.76 -4.81 -12.07
CA ASP A 186 -14.48 -5.30 -12.59
C ASP A 186 -13.28 -4.98 -11.68
N ASP A 187 -13.46 -4.30 -10.54
CA ASP A 187 -12.37 -4.00 -9.61
C ASP A 187 -11.87 -5.26 -8.87
N GLU A 188 -10.91 -5.95 -9.48
CA GLU A 188 -10.32 -7.17 -8.92
C GLU A 188 -9.70 -6.95 -7.54
N VAL A 189 -9.21 -5.74 -7.28
CA VAL A 189 -8.61 -5.36 -5.98
C VAL A 189 -9.65 -5.43 -4.87
N SER A 190 -10.83 -4.80 -5.03
CA SER A 190 -11.92 -4.91 -4.06
C SER A 190 -12.41 -6.35 -3.92
N ARG A 191 -12.49 -7.11 -5.01
CA ARG A 191 -12.90 -8.53 -4.97
C ARG A 191 -11.97 -9.38 -4.13
N GLN A 192 -10.66 -9.23 -4.32
CA GLN A 192 -9.64 -9.94 -3.55
C GLN A 192 -9.66 -9.50 -2.08
N ALA A 193 -9.73 -8.19 -1.82
CA ALA A 193 -9.78 -7.65 -0.46
C ALA A 193 -11.01 -8.12 0.31
N ARG A 194 -12.17 -8.17 -0.34
CA ARG A 194 -13.41 -8.75 0.21
C ARG A 194 -13.26 -10.23 0.57
N GLN A 195 -12.67 -11.03 -0.31
CA GLN A 195 -12.44 -12.46 -0.05
C GLN A 195 -11.52 -12.67 1.15
N LEU A 196 -10.44 -11.89 1.25
CA LEU A 196 -9.53 -11.92 2.39
C LEU A 196 -10.23 -11.53 3.69
N ALA A 197 -11.04 -10.46 3.67
CA ALA A 197 -11.84 -10.04 4.83
C ALA A 197 -12.86 -11.12 5.24
N SER A 198 -13.49 -11.78 4.28
CA SER A 198 -14.43 -12.90 4.53
C SER A 198 -13.72 -14.06 5.24
N GLY A 199 -12.57 -14.50 4.72
CA GLY A 199 -11.77 -15.55 5.35
C GLY A 199 -11.33 -15.22 6.78
N ARG A 200 -10.95 -13.96 7.04
CA ARG A 200 -10.57 -13.48 8.38
C ARG A 200 -11.75 -13.32 9.35
N SER A 201 -12.96 -13.10 8.83
CA SER A 201 -14.18 -12.93 9.65
C SER A 201 -14.75 -14.24 10.18
N GLY A 202 -14.33 -15.39 9.67
CA GLY A 202 -14.99 -16.68 9.93
C GLY A 202 -16.34 -16.85 9.23
N LEU A 203 -16.83 -15.82 8.51
CA LEU A 203 -18.00 -15.92 7.65
C LEU A 203 -17.60 -16.65 6.36
N SER A 204 -18.08 -17.88 6.21
CA SER A 204 -17.88 -18.68 5.00
C SER A 204 -18.34 -17.92 3.74
N GLN A 205 -17.62 -18.15 2.63
CA GLN A 205 -17.79 -17.52 1.32
C GLN A 205 -19.24 -17.68 0.82
N ARG A 206 -20.13 -16.76 1.20
CA ARG A 206 -21.40 -16.60 0.50
C ARG A 206 -21.18 -15.62 -0.65
N PRO A 207 -21.49 -16.00 -1.91
CA PRO A 207 -21.47 -15.04 -3.00
C PRO A 207 -22.39 -13.86 -2.66
N PRO A 208 -22.07 -12.64 -3.12
CA PRO A 208 -22.95 -11.50 -2.89
C PRO A 208 -24.31 -11.85 -3.49
N THR A 209 -25.30 -12.05 -2.62
CA THR A 209 -26.69 -12.17 -3.07
C THR A 209 -27.06 -10.77 -3.52
N THR A 210 -27.20 -10.60 -4.82
CA THR A 210 -27.79 -9.43 -5.43
C THR A 210 -29.14 -9.17 -4.76
N ASN A 211 -29.20 -8.13 -3.91
CA ASN A 211 -30.21 -7.07 -3.84
C ASN A 211 -30.35 -6.56 -2.38
N PRO A 212 -29.87 -5.36 -2.00
CA PRO A 212 -30.26 -4.74 -0.74
C PRO A 212 -31.68 -4.16 -0.91
N ALA A 213 -32.69 -4.98 -0.66
CA ALA A 213 -34.07 -4.53 -0.56
C ALA A 213 -34.31 -3.96 0.85
N TRP A 214 -34.21 -2.64 1.00
CA TRP A 214 -34.87 -1.91 2.07
C TRP A 214 -35.51 -0.64 1.50
N TYR A 215 -36.75 -0.79 0.99
CA TYR A 215 -37.90 0.11 1.17
C TYR A 215 -39.10 -0.45 0.38
N GLY A 216 -40.19 -0.81 1.07
CA GLY A 216 -41.54 -0.77 0.49
C GLY A 216 -42.43 -2.02 0.55
N ALA A 217 -43.27 -2.06 1.58
CA ALA A 217 -44.66 -2.56 1.60
C ALA A 217 -44.98 -4.08 1.66
N GLY A 218 -45.80 -4.44 2.65
CA GLY A 218 -46.89 -5.41 2.49
C GLY A 218 -46.84 -6.65 3.38
N PHE A 219 -47.73 -6.68 4.38
CA PHE A 219 -48.11 -7.86 5.18
C PHE A 219 -48.50 -9.07 4.31
N SER A 220 -48.11 -10.30 4.69
CA SER A 220 -48.97 -11.34 5.29
C SER A 220 -48.35 -12.76 5.26
N ASP A 221 -48.33 -13.37 6.46
CA ASP A 221 -48.40 -14.81 6.81
C ASP A 221 -47.15 -15.72 6.98
N PRO A 222 -47.19 -16.67 7.96
CA PRO A 222 -46.01 -17.23 8.67
C PRO A 222 -45.74 -18.72 8.31
N PRO A 223 -44.77 -19.43 8.97
CA PRO A 223 -43.97 -20.48 8.34
C PRO A 223 -44.58 -21.89 8.43
N THR A 224 -44.24 -22.75 7.47
CA THR A 224 -44.44 -24.20 7.56
C THR A 224 -43.13 -24.94 7.81
N PHE A 225 -43.10 -25.61 8.95
CA PHE A 225 -42.23 -26.74 9.30
C PHE A 225 -42.37 -27.89 8.30
N VAL A 226 -41.28 -28.62 8.05
CA VAL A 226 -41.31 -30.06 7.78
C VAL A 226 -40.13 -30.72 8.52
N GLU A 227 -40.48 -31.59 9.46
CA GLU A 227 -39.64 -32.60 10.12
C GLU A 227 -39.49 -33.86 9.27
N GLY A 228 -38.47 -34.66 9.61
CA GLY A 228 -38.37 -36.11 9.40
C GLY A 228 -37.26 -36.50 8.42
N ASP A 229 -36.46 -37.53 8.62
CA ASP A 229 -36.18 -38.50 9.70
C ASP A 229 -34.83 -39.14 9.27
N LEU A 230 -33.82 -39.29 10.14
CA LEU A 230 -33.49 -40.48 10.96
C LEU A 230 -33.19 -41.80 10.21
N ASP A 231 -32.17 -42.47 10.75
CA ASP A 231 -31.64 -43.82 10.51
C ASP A 231 -30.65 -44.03 9.34
N SER A 232 -29.48 -44.68 9.49
CA SER A 232 -29.02 -45.62 10.53
C SER A 232 -27.50 -45.87 10.53
N ARG A 233 -26.92 -45.88 11.74
CA ARG A 233 -25.99 -46.86 12.38
C ARG A 233 -24.69 -47.36 11.70
N ASP A 234 -23.61 -47.09 12.44
CA ASP A 234 -22.60 -48.00 13.00
C ASP A 234 -21.81 -48.97 12.11
N SER A 235 -20.48 -48.80 12.14
CA SER A 235 -19.60 -49.87 12.62
C SER A 235 -18.24 -49.33 13.08
N PHE A 236 -18.00 -49.50 14.37
CA PHE A 236 -16.70 -49.49 15.06
C PHE A 236 -15.74 -50.54 14.49
N THR A 237 -14.46 -50.19 14.33
CA THR A 237 -13.33 -51.08 14.64
C THR A 237 -12.19 -50.26 15.24
N SER A 238 -11.52 -50.88 16.20
CA SER A 238 -10.72 -50.35 17.29
C SER A 238 -9.26 -50.02 16.96
N GLN A 239 -8.75 -49.01 17.68
CA GLN A 239 -7.45 -48.90 18.37
C GLN A 239 -6.18 -49.41 17.66
N ILE A 240 -5.19 -48.51 17.54
CA ILE A 240 -3.90 -48.64 18.22
C ILE A 240 -3.57 -47.27 18.84
N ASP A 241 -3.53 -47.23 20.18
CA ASP A 241 -2.74 -46.26 20.94
C ASP A 241 -1.26 -46.55 20.73
N THR A 242 -0.48 -45.54 20.38
CA THR A 242 0.90 -45.40 20.84
C THR A 242 1.13 -43.92 21.11
N ASP A 243 0.88 -43.55 22.36
CA ASP A 243 1.53 -42.43 23.00
C ASP A 243 2.96 -42.90 23.35
N ASP A 244 3.97 -42.46 22.58
CA ASP A 244 5.32 -42.24 23.11
C ASP A 244 6.22 -41.51 22.10
N GLY A 245 6.79 -40.38 22.55
CA GLY A 245 8.16 -39.98 22.19
C GLY A 245 8.42 -39.30 20.85
N ALA A 246 8.02 -38.03 20.69
CA ALA A 246 8.68 -37.13 19.73
C ALA A 246 8.75 -35.66 20.20
N LEU A 247 8.96 -35.42 21.49
CA LEU A 247 9.64 -34.21 21.92
C LEU A 247 11.14 -34.43 21.72
N ARG A 248 11.72 -33.93 20.62
CA ARG A 248 13.14 -33.52 20.56
C ARG A 248 13.47 -32.74 19.27
N ALA A 249 13.75 -31.45 19.49
CA ALA A 249 14.45 -30.49 18.63
C ALA A 249 13.75 -29.95 17.37
N GLN A 250 12.54 -29.38 17.51
CA GLN A 250 12.09 -28.38 16.53
C GLN A 250 12.81 -27.06 16.82
N GLY A 251 13.92 -26.82 16.12
CA GLY A 251 14.55 -25.52 16.14
C GLY A 251 13.69 -24.49 15.39
N ASN A 252 13.74 -23.23 15.81
CA ASN A 252 13.05 -22.15 15.13
C ASN A 252 13.89 -21.71 13.93
N HIS A 253 13.27 -21.72 12.76
CA HIS A 253 13.85 -21.21 11.52
C HIS A 253 13.29 -19.81 11.26
N PHE A 254 14.16 -18.83 11.01
CA PHE A 254 13.70 -17.49 10.70
C PHE A 254 14.65 -16.75 9.76
N LEU A 255 14.10 -15.78 9.05
CA LEU A 255 14.84 -14.85 8.21
C LEU A 255 14.80 -13.46 8.85
N VAL A 256 15.97 -12.87 9.05
CA VAL A 256 16.09 -11.46 9.38
C VAL A 256 16.23 -10.69 8.08
N ILE A 257 15.22 -9.93 7.71
CA ILE A 257 15.16 -9.16 6.47
C ILE A 257 15.54 -7.72 6.77
N GLU A 258 16.46 -7.18 5.97
CA GLU A 258 16.86 -5.78 5.98
C GLU A 258 16.59 -5.19 4.61
N ASP A 259 15.63 -4.26 4.54
CA ASP A 259 15.26 -3.54 3.32
C ASP A 259 15.03 -2.04 3.61
N ASP A 260 14.48 -1.30 2.65
CA ASP A 260 14.31 0.15 2.74
C ASP A 260 13.33 0.58 3.86
N ARG A 261 12.55 -0.35 4.44
CA ARG A 261 11.67 -0.11 5.60
C ARG A 261 12.31 -0.48 6.94
N GLY A 262 13.56 -0.94 6.94
CA GLY A 262 14.30 -1.34 8.13
C GLY A 262 14.39 -2.85 8.31
N ARG A 263 14.69 -3.26 9.54
CA ARG A 263 14.95 -4.66 9.90
C ARG A 263 13.69 -5.31 10.48
N ARG A 264 13.30 -6.47 9.96
CA ARG A 264 12.21 -7.30 10.51
C ARG A 264 12.56 -8.77 10.51
N GLU A 265 11.95 -9.52 11.43
CA GLU A 265 12.09 -10.97 11.51
C GLU A 265 10.88 -11.66 10.89
N VAL A 266 11.12 -12.74 10.14
CA VAL A 266 10.09 -13.60 9.58
C VAL A 266 10.34 -15.03 10.01
N ILE A 267 9.44 -15.57 10.83
CA ILE A 267 9.49 -16.96 11.27
C ILE A 267 8.99 -17.87 10.14
N LEU A 268 9.74 -18.94 9.86
CA LEU A 268 9.43 -19.92 8.82
C LEU A 268 8.71 -21.13 9.42
N GLU A 269 7.39 -21.12 9.35
CA GLU A 269 6.46 -22.13 9.86
C GLU A 269 5.81 -22.97 8.74
N TYR A 270 5.70 -22.42 7.53
CA TYR A 270 5.03 -23.06 6.39
C TYR A 270 5.97 -23.87 5.50
N ASP A 271 5.40 -24.81 4.76
CA ASP A 271 6.17 -25.66 3.84
C ASP A 271 6.76 -24.90 2.66
N GLN A 272 6.21 -23.73 2.32
CA GLN A 272 6.69 -22.93 1.20
C GLN A 272 6.41 -21.43 1.39
N TYR A 273 7.34 -20.59 0.92
CA TYR A 273 7.23 -19.13 0.89
C TYR A 273 7.67 -18.58 -0.46
N ARG A 274 6.87 -17.67 -1.02
CA ARG A 274 7.27 -16.79 -2.12
C ARG A 274 7.95 -15.56 -1.55
N VAL A 275 9.11 -15.22 -2.10
CA VAL A 275 9.91 -14.06 -1.73
C VAL A 275 9.99 -13.13 -2.92
N GLY A 276 9.65 -11.85 -2.75
CA GLY A 276 9.68 -10.89 -3.85
C GLY A 276 9.07 -9.55 -3.44
N ARG A 277 9.14 -8.54 -4.32
CA ARG A 277 8.48 -7.24 -4.08
C ARG A 277 6.99 -7.23 -4.37
N ASP A 278 6.44 -8.32 -4.91
CA ASP A 278 5.00 -8.43 -5.11
C ASP A 278 4.30 -8.43 -3.74
N PRO A 279 3.30 -7.56 -3.50
CA PRO A 279 2.53 -7.56 -2.25
C PRO A 279 1.87 -8.89 -1.90
N LYS A 280 1.71 -9.80 -2.87
CA LYS A 280 1.19 -11.17 -2.68
C LYS A 280 2.27 -12.19 -2.29
N SER A 281 3.53 -11.81 -2.26
CA SER A 281 4.62 -12.68 -1.79
C SER A 281 4.46 -12.90 -0.29
N ASP A 282 4.58 -14.16 0.15
CA ASP A 282 4.48 -14.52 1.57
C ASP A 282 5.56 -13.78 2.39
N ILE A 283 6.70 -13.52 1.75
CA ILE A 283 7.76 -12.63 2.22
C ILE A 283 7.90 -11.46 1.24
N CYS A 284 7.19 -10.38 1.52
CA CYS A 284 7.21 -9.17 0.71
C CYS A 284 8.46 -8.33 1.02
N LEU A 285 9.30 -8.08 0.02
CA LEU A 285 10.50 -7.25 0.07
C LEU A 285 10.17 -5.80 -0.31
N HIS A 286 10.54 -4.83 0.53
CA HIS A 286 10.28 -3.42 0.28
C HIS A 286 11.50 -2.75 -0.36
N SER A 287 11.64 -2.96 -1.66
CA SER A 287 12.52 -2.15 -2.51
C SER A 287 12.14 -2.28 -3.97
N GLN A 288 12.19 -1.16 -4.70
CA GLN A 288 11.94 -1.16 -6.15
C GLN A 288 13.00 -1.94 -6.94
N PHE A 289 14.16 -2.22 -6.34
CA PHE A 289 15.27 -2.94 -6.96
C PHE A 289 15.21 -4.46 -6.78
N ALA A 290 14.25 -4.99 -6.03
CA ALA A 290 13.99 -6.43 -5.93
C ALA A 290 13.06 -6.90 -7.06
N SER A 291 13.25 -8.12 -7.56
CA SER A 291 12.35 -8.76 -8.53
C SER A 291 10.92 -8.89 -7.96
N ARG A 292 9.90 -8.77 -8.84
CA ARG A 292 8.48 -8.96 -8.46
C ARG A 292 8.28 -10.33 -7.79
N HIS A 293 8.79 -11.38 -8.42
CA HIS A 293 8.96 -12.71 -7.84
C HIS A 293 10.45 -13.03 -7.86
N HIS A 294 11.07 -13.14 -6.69
CA HIS A 294 12.51 -13.26 -6.58
C HIS A 294 12.96 -14.69 -6.28
N ALA A 295 12.38 -15.34 -5.28
CA ALA A 295 12.77 -16.66 -4.88
C ALA A 295 11.62 -17.43 -4.22
N ILE A 296 11.80 -18.73 -4.10
CA ILE A 296 10.92 -19.61 -3.33
C ILE A 296 11.73 -20.32 -2.27
N VAL A 297 11.28 -20.24 -1.02
CA VAL A 297 11.84 -21.00 0.10
C VAL A 297 10.92 -22.19 0.37
N THR A 298 11.44 -23.41 0.34
CA THR A 298 10.66 -24.65 0.50
C THR A 298 11.26 -25.50 1.62
N LYS A 299 10.40 -26.06 2.46
CA LYS A 299 10.75 -26.97 3.54
C LYS A 299 11.03 -28.36 3.00
N VAL A 300 12.15 -28.94 3.40
CA VAL A 300 12.62 -30.26 2.95
C VAL A 300 12.86 -31.13 4.17
N PHE A 301 12.06 -32.19 4.31
CA PHE A 301 12.18 -33.16 5.40
C PHE A 301 13.37 -34.08 5.17
N GLN A 302 14.21 -34.22 6.19
CA GLN A 302 15.27 -35.20 6.25
C GLN A 302 14.70 -36.44 6.95
N GLY A 303 14.93 -37.64 6.42
CA GLY A 303 14.29 -38.88 6.87
C GLY A 303 14.55 -39.31 8.32
N ASN A 304 15.21 -38.46 9.11
CA ASN A 304 15.46 -38.58 10.55
C ASN A 304 14.50 -37.72 11.41
N GLY A 305 13.46 -37.14 10.81
CA GLY A 305 12.48 -36.31 11.52
C GLY A 305 12.85 -34.83 11.65
N SER A 306 14.01 -34.40 11.11
CA SER A 306 14.36 -32.99 10.99
C SER A 306 13.95 -32.43 9.62
N TYR A 307 13.99 -31.11 9.48
CA TYR A 307 13.79 -30.45 8.20
C TYR A 307 14.74 -29.27 8.02
N THR A 308 14.99 -28.92 6.77
CA THR A 308 15.78 -27.75 6.38
C THR A 308 15.02 -26.95 5.34
N TYR A 309 15.33 -25.66 5.21
CA TYR A 309 14.77 -24.85 4.12
C TYR A 309 15.73 -24.78 2.93
N GLN A 310 15.17 -24.88 1.74
CA GLN A 310 15.87 -24.73 0.47
C GLN A 310 15.31 -23.52 -0.27
N ILE A 311 16.18 -22.64 -0.76
CA ILE A 311 15.80 -21.46 -1.54
C ILE A 311 16.13 -21.65 -3.02
N THR A 312 15.18 -21.33 -3.91
CA THR A 312 15.31 -21.44 -5.37
C THR A 312 15.05 -20.08 -6.02
N ASP A 313 15.86 -19.72 -7.02
CA ASP A 313 15.70 -18.50 -7.81
C ASP A 313 14.41 -18.53 -8.66
N GLY A 314 13.66 -17.44 -8.62
CA GLY A 314 12.50 -17.24 -9.49
C GLY A 314 11.12 -17.42 -8.83
N ASP A 315 10.12 -17.67 -9.68
CA ASP A 315 8.73 -17.94 -9.29
C ASP A 315 8.36 -19.42 -9.36
N LEU A 316 7.09 -19.74 -9.05
CA LEU A 316 6.57 -21.11 -8.98
C LEU A 316 6.53 -21.80 -10.34
N ASP A 317 6.55 -21.01 -11.42
CA ASP A 317 6.61 -21.51 -12.80
C ASP A 317 8.07 -21.73 -13.26
N GLY A 318 9.05 -21.49 -12.38
CA GLY A 318 10.48 -21.68 -12.64
C GLY A 318 11.12 -20.55 -13.45
N LYS A 319 10.46 -19.39 -13.56
CA LYS A 319 11.01 -18.23 -14.26
C LYS A 319 12.04 -17.52 -13.40
N ALA A 320 13.26 -17.38 -13.91
CA ALA A 320 14.38 -16.76 -13.18
C ALA A 320 14.07 -15.31 -12.78
N SER A 321 14.62 -14.90 -11.63
CA SER A 321 14.49 -13.53 -11.15
C SER A 321 15.41 -12.58 -11.92
N THR A 322 15.11 -11.29 -11.91
CA THR A 322 15.87 -10.27 -12.67
C THR A 322 17.33 -10.16 -12.21
N ASN A 323 17.57 -10.30 -10.91
CA ASN A 323 18.90 -10.17 -10.32
C ASN A 323 19.58 -11.54 -10.10
N GLY A 324 18.82 -12.62 -10.17
CA GLY A 324 19.22 -13.96 -9.76
C GLY A 324 19.42 -14.08 -8.25
N LEU A 325 19.56 -15.32 -7.78
CA LEU A 325 19.75 -15.62 -6.36
C LEU A 325 21.24 -15.60 -5.99
N LEU A 326 21.64 -14.66 -5.13
CA LEU A 326 22.98 -14.59 -4.57
C LEU A 326 22.99 -15.02 -3.10
N ILE A 327 23.82 -16.02 -2.79
CA ILE A 327 24.07 -16.49 -1.43
C ILE A 327 25.56 -16.30 -1.12
N ASN A 328 25.89 -15.60 -0.04
CA ASN A 328 27.27 -15.35 0.40
C ASN A 328 28.20 -14.83 -0.72
N GLY A 329 27.65 -14.00 -1.62
CA GLY A 329 28.37 -13.38 -2.74
C GLY A 329 28.51 -14.25 -4.00
N GLN A 330 27.97 -15.47 -4.02
CA GLN A 330 27.97 -16.35 -5.18
C GLN A 330 26.55 -16.58 -5.73
N LYS A 331 26.42 -16.73 -7.05
CA LYS A 331 25.13 -16.93 -7.72
C LYS A 331 24.76 -18.41 -7.76
N TYR A 332 23.54 -18.74 -7.35
CA TYR A 332 23.00 -20.09 -7.37
C TYR A 332 21.64 -20.13 -8.05
N ARG A 333 21.24 -21.30 -8.54
CA ARG A 333 19.85 -21.56 -8.96
C ARG A 333 19.00 -22.05 -7.79
N THR A 334 19.59 -22.91 -6.95
CA THR A 334 18.97 -23.47 -5.76
C THR A 334 20.03 -23.67 -4.69
N TRP A 335 19.70 -23.45 -3.42
CA TRP A 335 20.60 -23.57 -2.28
C TRP A 335 19.88 -24.08 -1.02
N THR A 336 20.52 -24.95 -0.24
CA THR A 336 20.00 -25.41 1.06
C THR A 336 20.54 -24.50 2.16
N LEU A 337 19.64 -23.80 2.85
CA LEU A 337 19.97 -22.75 3.82
C LEU A 337 20.65 -23.32 5.07
N LYS A 338 21.76 -22.68 5.44
CA LYS A 338 22.52 -22.90 6.67
C LYS A 338 22.48 -21.63 7.51
N SER A 339 22.51 -21.78 8.84
CA SER A 339 22.51 -20.60 9.72
C SER A 339 23.65 -19.64 9.35
N GLU A 340 23.35 -18.35 9.40
CA GLU A 340 24.19 -17.23 8.95
C GLU A 340 24.36 -17.07 7.42
N ASP A 341 23.65 -17.85 6.60
CA ASP A 341 23.62 -17.59 5.16
C ASP A 341 23.01 -16.21 4.86
N VAL A 342 23.76 -15.39 4.11
CA VAL A 342 23.33 -14.07 3.67
C VAL A 342 22.83 -14.16 2.23
N ILE A 343 21.55 -13.85 2.06
CA ILE A 343 20.82 -13.86 0.80
C ILE A 343 20.70 -12.41 0.33
N VAL A 344 21.12 -12.12 -0.89
CA VAL A 344 21.03 -10.77 -1.47
C VAL A 344 19.95 -10.75 -2.55
N PHE A 345 18.92 -9.93 -2.32
CA PHE A 345 17.79 -9.76 -3.24
C PHE A 345 17.88 -8.47 -4.08
N GLY A 346 18.81 -7.58 -3.74
CA GLY A 346 19.10 -6.34 -4.48
C GLY A 346 20.10 -5.44 -3.74
N PRO A 347 20.46 -4.28 -4.31
CA PRO A 347 21.50 -3.37 -3.79
C PRO A 347 21.31 -2.87 -2.34
N LYS A 348 20.09 -2.98 -1.80
CA LYS A 348 19.73 -2.60 -0.41
C LYS A 348 18.79 -3.61 0.26
N VAL A 349 18.66 -4.81 -0.30
CA VAL A 349 17.77 -5.83 0.24
C VAL A 349 18.54 -7.11 0.47
N ARG A 350 18.63 -7.51 1.73
CA ARG A 350 19.24 -8.79 2.12
C ARG A 350 18.42 -9.47 3.19
N ALA A 351 18.59 -10.78 3.31
CA ALA A 351 18.13 -11.53 4.45
C ALA A 351 19.26 -12.40 5.01
N THR A 352 19.32 -12.54 6.32
CA THR A 352 20.16 -13.51 7.00
C THR A 352 19.28 -14.62 7.54
N TYR A 353 19.62 -15.87 7.22
CA TYR A 353 18.91 -17.02 7.74
C TYR A 353 19.50 -17.48 9.06
N HIS A 354 18.63 -17.75 10.03
CA HIS A 354 19.03 -18.25 11.34
C HIS A 354 18.26 -19.53 11.68
N PHE A 355 18.94 -20.41 12.40
CA PHE A 355 18.37 -21.61 12.99
C PHE A 355 18.79 -21.70 14.46
N SER A 356 17.82 -21.65 15.37
CA SER A 356 18.07 -21.85 16.80
C SER A 356 17.44 -23.15 17.27
N VAL A 357 18.23 -24.03 17.88
CA VAL A 357 17.69 -25.19 18.58
C VAL A 357 17.22 -24.70 19.94
N ARG A 358 15.97 -24.99 20.33
CA ARG A 358 15.58 -24.87 21.73
C ARG A 358 16.41 -25.88 22.51
N GLU A 359 17.44 -25.43 23.21
CA GLU A 359 17.96 -26.19 24.34
C GLU A 359 16.80 -26.29 25.34
N ALA A 360 16.44 -27.51 25.70
CA ALA A 360 15.52 -27.73 26.80
C ALA A 360 16.25 -27.21 28.05
N ASP A 361 15.71 -26.18 28.68
CA ASP A 361 16.13 -25.76 30.02
C ASP A 361 16.01 -26.99 30.94
N ASP A 362 17.15 -27.54 31.35
CA ASP A 362 17.24 -28.45 32.50
C ASP A 362 16.89 -27.64 33.75
N GLN A 363 15.68 -27.85 34.29
CA GLN A 363 15.33 -27.56 35.69
C GLN A 363 15.02 -28.84 36.44
#